data_AF-T0YAT2-F1
#
_entry.id   AF-T0YAT2-F1
#
_cell.length_a   1.000
_cell.length_b   1.000
_cell.length_c   1.000
_cell.angle_alpha   90.00
_cell.angle_beta   90.00
_cell.angle_gamma   90.00
#
_symmetry.space_group_name_H-M   'P 1'
#
loop_
_entity.id
_entity.type
_entity.pdbx_description
1 polymer ?
#
loop_
_entity_poly.entity_id
_entity_poly.type
_entity_poly.pdbx_seq_one_letter_code
_entity_poly.pdbx_strand_id
1 'polypeptide(L)'
;VLAQLISSGPFRRFSFPEDTLEKLEKLKPKVGNFAHVVEHVMDAISLSFRYHKPIKITPILVVGEPGIGKSYFTRQLAGSLGVPLRRVPMDNLQVGASLAGSSYIYTNSEPGAVFKVLTQEDHISPIIILDEIDKTGDNFAYGDPLSPLHNLLEPESAKLFEDASCNLRINASHVIWIATANYIDKIPATIRSRFDIFEIRSCGDEER
;
A
#
# COMPACT_ATOMS: atom_id res chain seq x y z
N VAL A 1 22.77 1.55 1.02
CA VAL A 1 21.70 2.17 0.20
C VAL A 1 22.26 3.05 -0.91
N LEU A 2 23.04 4.10 -0.62
CA LEU A 2 23.56 5.01 -1.67
C LEU A 2 24.34 4.31 -2.79
N ALA A 3 25.21 3.35 -2.46
CA ALA A 3 25.93 2.57 -3.48
C ALA A 3 25.00 1.80 -4.44
N GLN A 4 23.89 1.26 -3.92
CA GLN A 4 22.89 0.53 -4.70
C GLN A 4 22.04 1.49 -5.56
N LEU A 5 21.73 2.68 -5.06
CA LEU A 5 21.07 3.74 -5.83
C LEU A 5 21.95 4.21 -7.00
N ILE A 6 23.25 4.36 -6.76
CA ILE A 6 24.21 4.73 -7.82
C ILE A 6 24.31 3.60 -8.86
N SER A 7 24.35 2.34 -8.45
CA SER A 7 24.48 1.21 -9.39
C SER A 7 23.23 0.98 -10.25
N SER A 8 22.04 1.31 -9.73
CA SER A 8 20.77 1.15 -10.43
C SER A 8 20.46 2.28 -11.42
N GLY A 9 21.28 3.33 -11.44
CA GLY A 9 21.10 4.48 -12.33
C GLY A 9 19.90 5.36 -11.96
N PRO A 10 19.63 6.44 -12.73
CA PRO A 10 18.62 7.43 -12.39
C PRO A 10 17.19 7.02 -12.81
N PHE A 11 17.06 5.98 -13.64
CA PHE A 11 15.77 5.57 -14.20
C PHE A 11 15.19 4.37 -13.47
N ARG A 12 13.87 4.33 -13.39
CA ARG A 12 13.07 3.27 -12.78
C ARG A 12 11.85 3.02 -13.65
N ARG A 13 11.36 1.78 -13.66
CA ARG A 13 10.15 1.40 -14.41
C ARG A 13 8.92 2.07 -13.81
N PHE A 14 8.05 2.57 -14.67
CA PHE A 14 6.85 3.33 -14.29
C PHE A 14 5.56 2.74 -14.89
N SER A 15 5.67 1.61 -15.59
CA SER A 15 4.56 0.94 -16.25
C SER A 15 4.37 -0.45 -15.71
N PHE A 16 3.12 -0.87 -15.59
CA PHE A 16 2.81 -2.28 -15.41
C PHE A 16 3.22 -3.11 -16.64
N PRO A 17 3.45 -4.43 -16.48
CA PRO A 17 3.55 -5.35 -17.59
C PRO A 17 2.35 -5.25 -18.56
N GLU A 18 2.57 -5.46 -19.86
CA GLU A 18 1.50 -5.36 -20.89
C GLU A 18 0.35 -6.34 -20.64
N ASP A 19 0.65 -7.50 -20.04
CA ASP A 19 -0.33 -8.56 -19.74
C ASP A 19 -1.09 -8.34 -18.42
N THR A 20 -0.94 -7.18 -17.77
CA THR A 20 -1.53 -6.91 -16.45
C THR A 20 -3.06 -6.98 -16.46
N LEU A 21 -3.72 -6.38 -17.46
CA LEU A 21 -5.19 -6.44 -17.54
C LEU A 21 -5.69 -7.88 -17.75
N GLU A 22 -4.99 -8.68 -18.54
CA GLU A 22 -5.30 -10.09 -18.74
C GLU A 22 -5.12 -10.90 -17.43
N LYS A 23 -4.05 -10.63 -16.68
CA LYS A 23 -3.82 -11.24 -15.36
C LYS A 23 -4.90 -10.88 -14.36
N LEU A 24 -5.39 -9.64 -14.37
CA LEU A 24 -6.46 -9.19 -13.49
C LEU A 24 -7.81 -9.80 -13.87
N GLU A 25 -8.14 -9.92 -15.16
CA GLU A 25 -9.33 -10.66 -15.61
C GLU A 25 -9.31 -12.12 -15.13
N LYS A 26 -8.16 -12.79 -15.25
CA LYS A 26 -7.99 -14.17 -14.75
C LYS A 26 -8.02 -14.26 -13.22
N LEU A 27 -7.79 -13.16 -12.50
CA LEU A 27 -7.80 -13.11 -11.04
C LEU A 27 -9.22 -13.02 -10.49
N LYS A 28 -10.10 -12.23 -11.12
CA LYS A 28 -11.50 -12.04 -10.70
C LYS A 28 -12.21 -13.32 -10.25
N PRO A 29 -12.31 -14.39 -11.08
CA PRO A 29 -13.01 -15.62 -10.67
C PRO A 29 -12.30 -16.39 -9.55
N LYS A 30 -11.00 -16.18 -9.34
CA LYS A 30 -10.22 -16.86 -8.28
C LYS A 30 -10.41 -16.23 -6.91
N VAL A 31 -10.70 -14.92 -6.87
CA VAL A 31 -10.85 -14.17 -5.63
C VAL A 31 -12.32 -14.01 -5.20
N GLY A 32 -13.28 -14.47 -6.00
CA GLY A 32 -14.70 -14.51 -5.60
C GLY A 32 -15.24 -13.16 -5.13
N ASN A 33 -15.53 -13.05 -3.84
CA ASN A 33 -16.11 -11.86 -3.19
C ASN A 33 -15.24 -10.58 -3.29
N PHE A 34 -13.98 -10.67 -3.70
CA PHE A 34 -13.13 -9.50 -3.96
C PHE A 34 -13.15 -9.03 -5.42
N ALA A 35 -13.95 -9.63 -6.31
CA ALA A 35 -13.95 -9.33 -7.74
C ALA A 35 -14.16 -7.83 -8.04
N HIS A 36 -15.06 -7.17 -7.33
CA HIS A 36 -15.34 -5.74 -7.49
C HIS A 36 -14.13 -4.84 -7.14
N VAL A 37 -13.25 -5.29 -6.23
CA VAL A 37 -12.00 -4.58 -5.93
C VAL A 37 -11.01 -4.70 -7.09
N VAL A 38 -10.96 -5.88 -7.72
CA VAL A 38 -10.13 -6.11 -8.92
C VAL A 38 -10.63 -5.25 -10.08
N GLU A 39 -11.96 -5.18 -10.28
CA GLU A 39 -12.57 -4.35 -11.32
C GLU A 39 -12.22 -2.86 -11.13
N HIS A 40 -12.30 -2.35 -9.90
CA HIS A 40 -11.89 -0.97 -9.61
C HIS A 40 -10.42 -0.69 -9.97
N VAL A 41 -9.52 -1.62 -9.65
CA VAL A 41 -8.09 -1.52 -10.04
C VAL A 41 -7.94 -1.55 -11.55
N MET A 42 -8.65 -2.44 -12.23
CA MET A 42 -8.63 -2.53 -13.70
C MET A 42 -9.13 -1.25 -14.37
N ASP A 43 -10.18 -0.64 -13.84
CA ASP A 43 -10.73 0.62 -14.36
C ASP A 43 -9.70 1.75 -14.21
N ALA A 44 -9.06 1.88 -13.05
CA ALA A 44 -8.01 2.88 -12.82
C ALA A 44 -6.82 2.72 -13.78
N ILE A 45 -6.41 1.48 -14.03
CA ILE A 45 -5.33 1.15 -14.99
C ILE A 45 -5.77 1.47 -16.43
N SER A 46 -6.98 1.07 -16.81
CA SER A 46 -7.53 1.29 -18.16
C SER A 46 -7.67 2.77 -18.49
N LEU A 47 -8.12 3.59 -17.53
CA LEU A 47 -8.18 5.04 -17.67
C LEU A 47 -6.78 5.64 -17.84
N SER A 48 -5.82 5.18 -17.04
CA SER A 48 -4.44 5.68 -17.11
C SER A 48 -3.81 5.40 -18.48
N PHE A 49 -4.01 4.18 -19.02
CA PHE A 49 -3.57 3.82 -20.37
C PHE A 49 -4.26 4.65 -21.45
N ARG A 50 -5.61 4.77 -21.40
CA ARG A 50 -6.39 5.51 -22.39
C ARG A 50 -5.98 6.98 -22.48
N TYR A 51 -5.71 7.61 -21.34
CA TYR A 51 -5.35 9.03 -21.27
C TYR A 51 -3.85 9.30 -21.23
N HIS A 52 -3.00 8.27 -21.37
CA HIS A 52 -1.54 8.38 -21.30
C HIS A 52 -1.07 9.13 -20.04
N LYS A 53 -1.76 8.89 -18.91
CA LYS A 53 -1.47 9.52 -17.63
C LYS A 53 -0.70 8.57 -16.73
N PRO A 54 0.11 9.10 -15.81
CA PRO A 54 0.60 8.39 -14.65
C PRO A 54 -0.49 7.52 -14.02
N ILE A 55 -0.18 6.22 -13.84
CA ILE A 55 -1.07 5.33 -13.10
C ILE A 55 -1.25 5.92 -11.71
N LYS A 56 -2.51 6.14 -11.36
CA LYS A 56 -2.91 6.62 -10.04
C LYS A 56 -4.10 5.80 -9.60
N ILE A 57 -3.85 4.94 -8.63
CA ILE A 57 -4.87 4.14 -7.95
C ILE A 57 -5.08 4.83 -6.59
N THR A 58 -6.33 5.20 -6.30
CA THR A 58 -6.67 5.70 -4.95
C THR A 58 -6.33 4.63 -3.93
N PRO A 59 -5.81 4.97 -2.73
CA PRO A 59 -5.58 3.97 -1.69
C PRO A 59 -6.82 3.11 -1.46
N ILE A 60 -6.67 1.79 -1.44
CA ILE A 60 -7.78 0.84 -1.30
C ILE A 60 -7.83 0.34 0.14
N LEU A 61 -8.98 0.39 0.80
CA LEU A 61 -9.21 -0.23 2.11
C LEU A 61 -10.21 -1.38 1.98
N VAL A 62 -9.73 -2.59 2.25
CA VAL A 62 -10.52 -3.82 2.23
C VAL A 62 -10.96 -4.17 3.65
N VAL A 63 -12.25 -4.04 3.92
CA VAL A 63 -12.87 -4.32 5.23
C VAL A 63 -13.65 -5.62 5.13
N GLY A 64 -13.57 -6.48 6.13
CA GLY A 64 -14.40 -7.69 6.19
C GLY A 64 -14.06 -8.55 7.40
N GLU A 65 -14.82 -9.61 7.64
CA GLU A 65 -14.60 -10.47 8.81
C GLU A 65 -13.20 -11.14 8.82
N PRO A 66 -12.66 -11.50 9.99
CA PRO A 66 -11.46 -12.34 10.07
C PRO A 66 -11.64 -13.65 9.30
N GLY A 67 -10.61 -14.09 8.58
CA GLY A 67 -10.66 -15.37 7.84
C GLY A 67 -11.29 -15.32 6.45
N ILE A 68 -11.88 -14.20 6.01
CA ILE A 68 -12.49 -14.02 4.68
C ILE A 68 -11.50 -14.00 3.50
N GLY A 69 -10.19 -14.10 3.77
CA GLY A 69 -9.16 -14.17 2.73
C GLY A 69 -8.52 -12.84 2.33
N LYS A 70 -8.68 -11.74 3.10
CA LYS A 70 -8.09 -10.42 2.79
C LYS A 70 -6.59 -10.49 2.48
N SER A 71 -5.79 -11.13 3.34
CA SER A 71 -4.34 -11.25 3.14
C SER A 71 -3.95 -12.17 1.97
N TYR A 72 -4.84 -13.11 1.59
CA TYR A 72 -4.66 -13.91 0.37
C TYR A 72 -4.95 -13.07 -0.87
N PHE A 73 -6.07 -12.34 -0.87
CA PHE A 73 -6.47 -11.43 -1.93
C PHE A 73 -5.37 -10.40 -2.24
N THR A 74 -4.87 -9.68 -1.24
CA THR A 74 -3.87 -8.63 -1.46
C THR A 74 -2.58 -9.19 -2.05
N ARG A 75 -2.17 -10.40 -1.67
CA ARG A 75 -1.03 -11.10 -2.26
C ARG A 75 -1.25 -11.50 -3.72
N GLN A 76 -2.43 -12.02 -4.04
CA GLN A 76 -2.77 -12.39 -5.42
C GLN A 76 -2.87 -11.17 -6.32
N LEU A 77 -3.51 -10.09 -5.84
CA LEU A 77 -3.62 -8.83 -6.56
C LEU A 77 -2.23 -8.24 -6.87
N ALA A 78 -1.34 -8.20 -5.88
CA ALA A 78 0.03 -7.73 -6.08
C ALA A 78 0.81 -8.60 -7.08
N GLY A 79 0.64 -9.92 -7.02
CA GLY A 79 1.24 -10.85 -7.99
C GLY A 79 0.73 -10.63 -9.42
N SER A 80 -0.56 -10.34 -9.60
CA SER A 80 -1.14 -10.03 -10.91
C SER A 80 -0.69 -8.70 -11.48
N LEU A 81 -0.43 -7.70 -10.62
CA LEU A 81 0.10 -6.40 -11.04
C LEU A 81 1.59 -6.45 -11.43
N GLY A 82 2.33 -7.48 -10.98
CA GLY A 82 3.71 -7.70 -11.38
C GLY A 82 4.68 -6.62 -10.91
N VAL A 83 4.35 -5.90 -9.83
CA VAL A 83 5.18 -4.85 -9.24
C VAL A 83 5.74 -5.28 -7.88
N PRO A 84 6.86 -4.68 -7.42
CA PRO A 84 7.40 -4.97 -6.11
C PRO A 84 6.38 -4.77 -5.01
N LEU A 85 6.35 -5.70 -4.07
CA LEU A 85 5.40 -5.74 -2.98
C LEU A 85 6.11 -5.67 -1.63
N ARG A 86 5.63 -4.79 -0.75
CA ARG A 86 6.03 -4.76 0.67
C ARG A 86 4.80 -4.85 1.56
N ARG A 87 4.72 -5.90 2.39
CA ARG A 87 3.70 -6.00 3.45
C ARG A 87 4.23 -5.36 4.73
N VAL A 88 3.41 -4.54 5.37
CA VAL A 88 3.64 -3.90 6.66
C VAL A 88 2.51 -4.30 7.60
N PRO A 89 2.75 -5.23 8.52
CA PRO A 89 1.81 -5.55 9.58
C PRO A 89 1.61 -4.34 10.50
N MET A 90 0.36 -3.99 10.77
CA MET A 90 -0.02 -2.84 11.59
C MET A 90 -0.30 -3.20 13.06
N ASP A 91 -0.09 -4.46 13.44
CA ASP A 91 -0.26 -5.00 14.80
C ASP A 91 0.93 -4.75 15.73
N ASN A 92 1.97 -4.05 15.26
CA ASN A 92 3.21 -3.81 16.00
C ASN A 92 3.24 -2.42 16.68
N LEU A 93 3.88 -2.33 17.85
CA LEU A 93 4.08 -1.08 18.61
C LEU A 93 4.93 -0.03 17.89
N GLN A 94 5.72 -0.42 16.88
CA GLN A 94 6.65 0.47 16.16
C GLN A 94 6.28 0.65 14.68
N VAL A 95 4.98 0.66 14.36
CA VAL A 95 4.48 0.81 12.98
C VAL A 95 4.96 2.10 12.31
N GLY A 96 4.93 3.23 13.02
CA GLY A 96 5.40 4.51 12.46
C GLY A 96 6.86 4.45 12.00
N ALA A 97 7.73 3.89 12.84
CA ALA A 97 9.14 3.67 12.49
C ALA A 97 9.31 2.61 11.39
N SER A 98 8.46 1.58 11.38
CA SER A 98 8.47 0.55 10.34
C SER A 98 8.09 1.10 8.96
N LEU A 99 7.22 2.11 8.91
CA LEU A 99 6.81 2.77 7.67
C LEU A 99 7.80 3.84 7.21
N ALA A 100 8.16 4.75 8.11
CA ALA A 100 8.88 5.99 7.79
C ALA A 100 10.26 6.14 8.43
N GLY A 101 10.78 5.06 9.01
CA GLY A 101 12.10 5.01 9.64
C GLY A 101 12.08 5.47 11.09
N SER A 102 13.07 5.03 11.85
CA SER A 102 13.33 5.53 13.20
C SER A 102 14.29 6.72 13.15
N SER A 103 14.16 7.64 14.11
CA SER A 103 14.97 8.86 14.15
C SER A 103 16.47 8.56 14.09
N TYR A 104 17.16 9.24 13.16
CA TYR A 104 18.61 9.15 12.93
C TYR A 104 19.47 9.50 14.16
N ILE A 105 18.89 10.15 15.18
CA ILE A 105 19.58 10.51 16.42
C ILE A 105 19.89 9.26 17.27
N TYR A 106 19.10 8.20 17.11
CA TYR A 106 19.32 6.94 17.82
C TYR A 106 20.37 6.09 17.11
N THR A 107 21.28 5.48 17.88
CA THR A 107 22.42 4.69 17.39
C THR A 107 22.04 3.50 16.50
N ASN A 108 20.77 3.06 16.54
CA ASN A 108 20.22 1.96 15.76
C ASN A 108 19.09 2.43 14.81
N SER A 109 19.25 3.59 14.18
CA SER A 109 18.26 4.10 13.22
C SER A 109 18.16 3.16 12.01
N GLU A 110 16.95 2.76 11.65
CA GLU A 110 16.68 1.95 10.46
C GLU A 110 15.74 2.68 9.51
N PRO A 111 16.00 2.61 8.18
CA PRO A 111 15.07 3.14 7.19
C PRO A 111 13.74 2.40 7.20
N GLY A 112 12.67 3.15 6.94
CA GLY A 112 11.31 2.65 6.84
C GLY A 112 11.08 1.80 5.60
N ALA A 113 9.96 1.09 5.60
CA ALA A 113 9.50 0.26 4.50
C ALA A 113 9.35 1.06 3.19
N VAL A 114 8.86 2.30 3.28
CA VAL A 114 8.67 3.18 2.11
C VAL A 114 10.01 3.51 1.46
N PHE A 115 10.98 3.96 2.26
CA PHE A 115 12.31 4.27 1.75
C PHE A 115 13.02 3.03 1.20
N LYS A 116 12.95 1.90 1.92
CA LYS A 116 13.54 0.63 1.48
C LYS A 116 12.98 0.19 0.12
N VAL A 117 11.65 0.13 -0.04
CA VAL A 117 11.04 -0.33 -1.31
C VAL A 117 11.35 0.61 -2.48
N LEU A 118 11.33 1.93 -2.27
CA LEU A 118 11.61 2.90 -3.34
C LEU A 118 13.09 2.96 -3.73
N THR A 119 14.01 2.62 -2.82
CA THR A 119 15.45 2.68 -3.08
C THR A 119 16.06 1.36 -3.54
N GLN A 120 15.47 0.22 -3.16
CA GLN A 120 15.99 -1.11 -3.47
C GLN A 120 15.41 -1.70 -4.73
N GLU A 121 14.19 -1.32 -5.10
CA GLU A 121 13.47 -1.88 -6.25
C GLU A 121 13.67 -1.05 -7.52
N ASP A 122 13.46 -1.70 -8.67
CA ASP A 122 13.59 -1.09 -10.00
C ASP A 122 12.30 -0.41 -10.49
N HIS A 123 11.27 -0.29 -9.63
CA HIS A 123 9.93 0.20 -9.97
C HIS A 123 9.50 1.40 -9.11
N ILE A 124 8.92 2.43 -9.73
CA ILE A 124 8.48 3.68 -9.07
C ILE A 124 7.12 3.52 -8.37
N SER A 125 6.30 2.57 -8.83
CA SER A 125 4.97 2.28 -8.26
C SER A 125 4.93 0.92 -7.58
N PRO A 126 5.64 0.71 -6.46
CA PRO A 126 5.50 -0.51 -5.68
C PRO A 126 4.15 -0.51 -4.96
N ILE A 127 3.70 -1.71 -4.58
CA ILE A 127 2.55 -1.89 -3.70
C ILE A 127 3.04 -1.98 -2.26
N ILE A 128 2.45 -1.17 -1.39
CA ILE A 128 2.59 -1.33 0.06
C ILE A 128 1.26 -1.80 0.62
N ILE A 129 1.27 -2.99 1.24
CA ILE A 129 0.12 -3.54 1.94
C ILE A 129 0.20 -3.16 3.42
N LEU A 130 -0.79 -2.41 3.91
CA LEU A 130 -1.00 -2.12 5.32
C LEU A 130 -1.96 -3.17 5.90
N ASP A 131 -1.43 -4.20 6.55
CA ASP A 131 -2.25 -5.32 7.00
C ASP A 131 -2.77 -5.11 8.41
N GLU A 132 -4.08 -5.25 8.60
CA GLU A 132 -4.79 -5.09 9.88
C GLU A 132 -4.64 -3.69 10.49
N ILE A 133 -4.88 -2.65 9.69
CA ILE A 133 -4.76 -1.24 10.11
C ILE A 133 -5.71 -0.88 11.27
N ASP A 134 -6.75 -1.66 11.52
CA ASP A 134 -7.67 -1.50 12.63
C ASP A 134 -7.09 -1.92 13.99
N LYS A 135 -5.91 -2.54 14.03
CA LYS A 135 -5.23 -2.97 15.26
C LYS A 135 -4.26 -1.94 15.84
N THR A 136 -4.09 -0.78 15.20
CA THR A 136 -3.15 0.24 15.68
C THR A 136 -3.65 1.05 16.88
N GLY A 137 -4.96 1.06 17.14
CA GLY A 137 -5.57 1.91 18.17
C GLY A 137 -5.33 1.45 19.62
N ASP A 138 -4.81 0.24 19.82
CA ASP A 138 -4.77 -0.37 21.15
C ASP A 138 -3.56 0.07 22.00
N ASN A 139 -2.56 0.77 21.45
CA ASN A 139 -1.38 1.24 22.22
C ASN A 139 -0.68 2.48 21.64
N PHE A 140 -0.94 3.67 22.23
CA PHE A 140 -0.30 4.96 21.87
C PHE A 140 0.99 5.27 22.66
N ALA A 141 1.60 4.28 23.31
CA ALA A 141 2.72 4.47 24.23
C ALA A 141 3.93 5.21 23.61
N TYR A 142 4.06 5.18 22.28
CA TYR A 142 5.16 5.78 21.52
C TYR A 142 4.70 6.84 20.50
N GLY A 143 3.49 7.38 20.66
CA GLY A 143 2.86 8.32 19.73
C GLY A 143 1.81 7.67 18.83
N ASP A 144 1.25 8.44 17.90
CA ASP A 144 0.27 7.95 16.93
C ASP A 144 0.96 7.07 15.86
N PRO A 145 0.71 5.75 15.84
CA PRO A 145 1.32 4.84 14.87
C PRO A 145 0.91 5.13 13.44
N LEU A 146 -0.23 5.78 13.21
CA LEU A 146 -0.73 6.14 11.89
C LEU A 146 -0.22 7.50 11.41
N SER A 147 0.51 8.26 12.24
CA SER A 147 0.96 9.61 11.89
C SER A 147 1.66 9.74 10.53
N PRO A 148 2.53 8.80 10.08
CA PRO A 148 3.17 8.93 8.76
C PRO A 148 2.18 8.78 7.60
N LEU A 149 1.07 8.06 7.79
CA LEU A 149 0.08 7.82 6.74
C LEU A 149 -0.66 9.08 6.33
N HIS A 150 -0.79 10.08 7.21
CA HIS A 150 -1.38 11.37 6.84
C HIS A 150 -0.66 12.04 5.67
N ASN A 151 0.68 11.97 5.67
CA ASN A 151 1.50 12.53 4.59
C ASN A 151 1.63 11.56 3.41
N LEU A 152 1.75 10.26 3.69
CA LEU A 152 1.98 9.25 2.66
C LEU A 152 0.75 8.95 1.79
N LEU A 153 -0.46 9.04 2.34
CA LEU A 153 -1.72 8.83 1.61
C LEU A 153 -2.16 10.07 0.82
N GLU A 154 -1.49 11.21 1.02
CA GLU A 154 -1.75 12.43 0.26
C GLU A 154 -0.74 12.59 -0.89
N PRO A 155 -1.16 12.53 -2.16
CA PRO A 155 -0.23 12.56 -3.28
C PRO A 155 0.69 13.78 -3.33
N GLU A 156 0.23 14.96 -2.91
CA GLU A 156 1.05 16.17 -2.90
C GLU A 156 2.10 16.14 -1.78
N SER A 157 1.70 15.79 -0.56
CA SER A 157 2.63 15.64 0.57
C SER A 157 3.63 14.50 0.35
N ALA A 158 3.20 13.39 -0.25
CA ALA A 158 4.03 12.23 -0.54
C ALA A 158 5.17 12.51 -1.54
N LYS A 159 5.08 13.57 -2.36
CA LYS A 159 6.18 13.96 -3.29
C LYS A 159 7.45 14.37 -2.56
N LEU A 160 7.32 14.88 -1.34
CA LEU A 160 8.41 15.38 -0.51
C LEU A 160 8.56 14.55 0.77
N PHE A 161 8.20 13.26 0.71
CA PHE A 161 8.30 12.36 1.85
C PHE A 161 9.75 12.26 2.33
N GLU A 162 9.96 12.36 3.63
CA GLU A 162 11.28 12.31 4.26
C GLU A 162 11.30 11.15 5.26
N ASP A 163 12.26 10.23 5.09
CA ASP A 163 12.45 9.13 6.02
C ASP A 163 13.30 9.60 7.21
N ALA A 164 12.80 9.34 8.42
CA ALA A 164 13.37 9.86 9.66
C ALA A 164 14.78 9.31 9.96
N SER A 165 15.20 8.24 9.28
CA SER A 165 16.53 7.65 9.46
C SER A 165 17.62 8.36 8.67
N CYS A 166 17.28 9.08 7.60
CA CYS A 166 18.28 9.58 6.65
C CYS A 166 18.08 11.05 6.22
N ASN A 167 17.00 11.72 6.67
CA ASN A 167 16.66 13.12 6.34
C ASN A 167 16.76 13.41 4.83
N LEU A 168 16.39 12.43 4.01
CA LEU A 168 16.48 12.51 2.56
C LEU A 168 15.07 12.46 1.98
N ARG A 169 14.74 13.47 1.17
CA ARG A 169 13.43 13.56 0.52
C ARG A 169 13.37 12.61 -0.67
N ILE A 170 12.32 11.80 -0.72
CA ILE A 170 12.02 10.88 -1.81
C ILE A 170 10.57 11.05 -2.24
N ASN A 171 10.33 10.93 -3.54
CA ASN A 171 8.98 10.99 -4.08
C ASN A 171 8.27 9.64 -3.88
N ALA A 172 7.33 9.58 -2.93
CA ALA A 172 6.49 8.43 -2.64
C ALA A 172 5.07 8.54 -3.24
N SER A 173 4.77 9.57 -4.05
CA SER A 173 3.41 9.83 -4.57
C SER A 173 2.88 8.77 -5.53
N HIS A 174 3.74 7.85 -5.97
CA HIS A 174 3.43 6.79 -6.91
C HIS A 174 3.26 5.42 -6.26
N VAL A 175 3.46 5.32 -4.95
CA VAL A 175 3.20 4.10 -4.17
C VAL A 175 1.71 3.77 -4.24
N ILE A 176 1.40 2.51 -4.50
CA ILE A 176 0.04 1.98 -4.50
C ILE A 176 -0.24 1.43 -3.11
N TRP A 177 -1.25 1.98 -2.45
CA TRP A 177 -1.61 1.61 -1.08
C TRP A 177 -2.80 0.65 -1.06
N ILE A 178 -2.63 -0.48 -0.39
CA ILE A 178 -3.71 -1.44 -0.13
C ILE A 178 -3.74 -1.73 1.36
N ALA A 179 -4.82 -1.39 2.04
CA ALA A 179 -5.00 -1.64 3.45
C ALA A 179 -6.04 -2.75 3.68
N THR A 180 -5.88 -3.51 4.76
CA THR A 180 -6.88 -4.46 5.22
C THR A 180 -7.33 -4.10 6.63
N ALA A 181 -8.60 -4.35 6.93
CA ALA A 181 -9.15 -4.17 8.28
C ALA A 181 -10.23 -5.20 8.58
N ASN A 182 -10.41 -5.51 9.86
CA ASN A 182 -11.59 -6.26 10.31
C ASN A 182 -12.73 -5.31 10.68
N TYR A 183 -12.41 -4.21 11.37
CA TYR A 183 -13.39 -3.26 11.85
C TYR A 183 -13.07 -1.84 11.37
N ILE A 184 -13.93 -1.30 10.51
CA ILE A 184 -13.75 0.05 9.97
C ILE A 184 -13.80 1.14 11.05
N ASP A 185 -14.61 0.96 12.09
CA ASP A 185 -14.81 1.97 13.13
C ASP A 185 -13.61 2.15 14.06
N LYS A 186 -12.67 1.20 14.04
CA LYS A 186 -11.40 1.32 14.77
C LYS A 186 -10.37 2.18 14.05
N ILE A 187 -10.63 2.58 12.81
CA ILE A 187 -9.73 3.40 12.00
C ILE A 187 -10.16 4.87 12.13
N PRO A 188 -9.24 5.79 12.45
CA PRO A 188 -9.57 7.22 12.52
C PRO A 188 -10.20 7.74 11.22
N ALA A 189 -11.26 8.55 11.34
CA ALA A 189 -11.97 9.11 10.19
C ALA A 189 -11.07 9.90 9.23
N THR A 190 -10.05 10.57 9.79
CA THR A 190 -9.03 11.32 9.03
C THR A 190 -8.24 10.42 8.08
N ILE A 191 -7.93 9.19 8.50
CA ILE A 191 -7.27 8.18 7.66
C ILE A 191 -8.28 7.54 6.71
N ARG A 192 -9.46 7.12 7.21
CA ARG A 192 -10.51 6.48 6.38
C ARG A 192 -10.88 7.32 5.16
N SER A 193 -10.98 8.63 5.31
CA SER A 193 -11.32 9.56 4.22
C SER A 193 -10.34 9.58 3.04
N ARG A 194 -9.16 8.97 3.20
CA ARG A 194 -8.13 8.88 2.15
C ARG A 194 -8.18 7.57 1.35
N PHE A 195 -9.08 6.65 1.71
CA PHE A 195 -9.23 5.35 1.06
C PHE A 195 -10.56 5.23 0.32
N ASP A 196 -10.54 4.52 -0.81
CA ASP A 196 -11.73 3.89 -1.38
C ASP A 196 -12.02 2.61 -0.58
N ILE A 197 -13.19 2.56 0.05
CA ILE A 197 -13.55 1.54 1.03
C ILE A 197 -14.36 0.44 0.35
N PHE A 198 -13.94 -0.81 0.54
CA PHE A 198 -14.61 -1.99 0.03
C PHE A 198 -14.96 -2.93 1.18
N GLU A 199 -16.26 -3.06 1.45
CA GLU A 199 -16.79 -4.01 2.44
C GLU A 199 -17.03 -5.37 1.79
N ILE A 200 -16.22 -6.34 2.20
CA ILE A 200 -16.26 -7.71 1.70
C ILE A 200 -17.09 -8.56 2.64
N ARG A 201 -18.19 -9.09 2.12
CA ARG A 201 -19.07 -10.03 2.84
C ARG A 201 -18.65 -11.48 2.60
N SER A 202 -18.89 -12.31 3.60
CA SER A 202 -18.64 -13.75 3.51
C SER A 202 -19.57 -14.37 2.46
N CYS A 203 -19.12 -15.47 1.85
CA CYS A 203 -19.82 -16.20 0.78
C CYS A 203 -21.19 -16.82 1.22
N GLY A 204 -21.66 -16.53 2.44
CA GLY A 204 -22.82 -17.18 3.05
C GLY A 204 -24.16 -16.49 2.90
N ASP A 205 -24.20 -15.23 2.43
CA ASP A 205 -25.42 -14.41 2.53
C ASP A 205 -26.23 -14.31 1.21
N GLU A 206 -25.64 -14.65 0.06
CA GLU A 206 -26.32 -14.51 -1.25
C GLU A 206 -26.32 -15.80 -2.10
N GLU A 207 -25.65 -16.87 -1.68
CA GLU A 207 -25.58 -18.15 -2.41
C GLU A 207 -26.24 -19.34 -1.68
N ARG A 208 -27.28 -19.08 -0.88
CA ARG A 208 -28.16 -20.13 -0.33
C ARG A 208 -29.54 -20.11 -0.96
#